data_AF-A0A0R1TF99-F1
#
_entry.id   AF-A0A0R1TF99-F1
#
_cell.length_a   1.000
_cell.length_b   1.000
_cell.length_c   1.000
_cell.angle_alpha   90.00
_cell.angle_beta   90.00
_cell.angle_gamma   90.00
#
_symmetry.space_group_name_H-M   'P 1'
#
loop_
_entity.id
_entity.type
_entity.pdbx_description
1 polymer ?
#
loop_
_entity_poly.entity_id
_entity_poly.type
_entity_poly.pdbx_seq_one_letter_code
_entity_poly.pdbx_strand_id
1 'polypeptide(L)'
;MDQSIQTNLKKPVNHAFYTEYRQLQLLCLLILQQEKHGLNSSPNKVYGILFDVAWLWEEYLYLILADLDFQHPQNKQRSDGVLLYQKMYGKHRNRTVYPDFYHPDGLVLDAKYKRADHGIQRNDLYQIITYSHILNAKTAGIIFPSLSQHQYDILGDLAGLGGQIFKLGFQIPQEAPNYAAFVQTMVASEKQVKNHLQNFLEQ
;
A
#
# COMPACT_ATOMS: atom_id res chain seq x y z
N MET A 1 4.03 -11.70 -32.69
CA MET A 1 4.30 -12.27 -31.35
C MET A 1 5.81 -12.39 -31.21
N ASP A 2 6.40 -11.76 -30.19
CA ASP A 2 7.85 -11.61 -30.05
C ASP A 2 8.57 -12.97 -29.95
N GLN A 3 9.76 -13.11 -30.56
CA GLN A 3 10.52 -14.36 -30.68
C GLN A 3 10.97 -14.89 -29.31
N SER A 4 11.18 -13.97 -28.37
CA SER A 4 11.46 -14.21 -26.96
C SER A 4 10.30 -14.93 -26.26
N ILE A 5 9.06 -14.48 -26.47
CA ILE A 5 7.83 -15.03 -25.86
C ILE A 5 7.60 -16.47 -26.35
N GLN A 6 7.69 -16.71 -27.66
CA GLN A 6 7.52 -18.05 -28.22
C GLN A 6 8.55 -19.06 -27.70
N THR A 7 9.78 -18.61 -27.49
CA THR A 7 10.86 -19.45 -26.97
C THR A 7 10.61 -19.82 -25.50
N ASN A 8 10.21 -18.85 -24.68
CA ASN A 8 9.87 -19.07 -23.27
C ASN A 8 8.64 -19.97 -23.09
N LEU A 9 7.67 -19.96 -24.01
CA LEU A 9 6.52 -20.87 -24.01
C LEU A 9 6.90 -22.31 -24.37
N LYS A 10 7.75 -22.49 -25.39
CA LYS A 10 8.13 -23.82 -25.89
C LYS A 10 9.21 -24.49 -25.03
N LYS A 11 10.06 -23.70 -24.39
CA LYS A 11 11.18 -24.17 -23.56
C LYS A 11 11.24 -23.37 -22.25
N PRO A 12 10.28 -23.56 -21.33
CA PRO A 12 10.36 -22.95 -20.01
C PRO A 12 11.65 -23.41 -19.32
N VAL A 13 12.28 -22.50 -18.56
CA VAL A 13 13.55 -22.82 -17.89
C VAL A 13 13.22 -23.81 -16.76
N ASN A 14 13.55 -25.07 -16.99
CA ASN A 14 13.22 -26.17 -16.09
C ASN A 14 14.51 -26.79 -15.55
N HIS A 15 15.20 -26.02 -14.72
CA HIS A 15 16.41 -26.45 -14.02
C HIS A 15 16.22 -26.23 -12.53
N ALA A 16 16.76 -27.14 -11.70
CA ALA A 16 16.62 -27.09 -10.24
C ALA A 16 17.17 -25.79 -9.62
N PHE A 17 18.09 -25.12 -10.30
CA PHE A 17 18.63 -23.82 -9.88
C PHE A 17 17.67 -22.64 -10.13
N TYR A 18 16.72 -22.77 -11.07
CA TYR A 18 15.83 -21.68 -11.49
C TYR A 18 14.37 -21.92 -11.09
N THR A 19 14.11 -22.79 -10.10
CA THR A 19 12.75 -23.20 -9.73
C THR A 19 11.91 -22.02 -9.21
N GLU A 20 12.52 -21.10 -8.48
CA GLU A 20 11.86 -19.89 -7.97
C GLU A 20 11.53 -18.89 -9.09
N TYR A 21 12.40 -18.78 -10.10
CA TYR A 21 12.20 -17.93 -11.28
C TYR A 21 11.08 -18.42 -12.18
N ARG A 22 10.62 -19.66 -12.05
CA ARG A 22 9.51 -20.20 -12.84
C ARG A 22 8.22 -19.43 -12.59
N GLN A 23 7.95 -19.05 -11.34
CA GLN A 23 6.76 -18.27 -11.00
C GLN A 23 6.83 -16.87 -11.62
N LEU A 24 8.00 -16.23 -11.56
CA LEU A 24 8.25 -14.94 -12.20
C LEU A 24 8.17 -15.02 -13.74
N GLN A 25 8.75 -16.05 -14.35
CA GLN A 25 8.69 -16.29 -15.80
C GLN A 25 7.25 -16.47 -16.27
N LEU A 26 6.43 -17.23 -15.51
CA LEU A 26 5.01 -17.38 -15.78
C LEU A 26 4.27 -16.04 -15.65
N LEU A 27 4.53 -15.28 -14.58
CA LEU A 27 3.98 -13.93 -14.39
C LEU A 27 4.31 -13.01 -15.58
N CYS A 28 5.57 -12.97 -16.01
CA CYS A 28 6.00 -12.19 -17.18
C CYS A 28 5.30 -12.64 -18.46
N LEU A 29 5.20 -13.95 -18.71
CA LEU A 29 4.49 -14.48 -19.87
C LEU A 29 3.01 -14.09 -19.87
N LEU A 30 2.35 -14.15 -18.71
CA LEU A 30 0.94 -13.75 -18.56
C LEU A 30 0.73 -12.25 -18.80
N ILE A 31 1.62 -11.40 -18.28
CA ILE A 31 1.60 -9.96 -18.53
C ILE A 31 1.83 -9.65 -20.01
N LEU A 32 2.84 -10.28 -20.62
CA LEU A 32 3.26 -10.03 -22.01
C LEU A 32 2.25 -10.56 -23.04
N GLN A 33 1.48 -11.59 -22.70
CA GLN A 33 0.46 -12.15 -23.59
C GLN A 33 -0.82 -11.31 -23.65
N GLN A 34 -1.06 -10.40 -22.69
CA GLN A 34 -2.25 -9.53 -22.63
C GLN A 34 -3.58 -10.25 -22.99
N GLU A 35 -3.76 -11.52 -22.62
CA GLU A 35 -5.00 -12.26 -22.94
C GLU A 35 -6.15 -11.79 -22.04
N LYS A 36 -6.71 -10.61 -22.34
CA LYS A 36 -8.00 -10.17 -21.84
C LYS A 36 -9.09 -10.91 -22.60
N HIS A 37 -9.59 -12.03 -22.08
CA HIS A 37 -10.79 -12.67 -22.62
C HIS A 37 -11.85 -12.76 -21.52
N GLY A 38 -13.00 -12.13 -21.77
CA GLY A 38 -14.12 -12.03 -20.84
C GLY A 38 -14.81 -13.37 -20.58
N LEU A 39 -15.62 -13.40 -19.53
CA LEU A 39 -16.34 -14.56 -18.95
C LEU A 39 -17.30 -15.32 -19.89
N ASN A 40 -17.27 -15.11 -21.21
CA ASN A 40 -18.18 -15.75 -22.15
C ASN A 40 -17.44 -16.73 -23.08
N SER A 41 -17.61 -18.01 -22.76
CA SER A 41 -17.79 -19.09 -23.73
C SER A 41 -16.64 -19.35 -24.72
N SER A 42 -15.54 -19.92 -24.26
CA SER A 42 -14.63 -20.72 -25.12
C SER A 42 -13.86 -21.73 -24.26
N PRO A 43 -13.37 -22.86 -24.82
CA PRO A 43 -12.64 -23.88 -24.06
C PRO A 43 -11.21 -23.46 -23.66
N ASN A 44 -10.85 -22.18 -23.84
CA ASN A 44 -9.55 -21.66 -23.46
C ASN A 44 -9.53 -21.34 -21.96
N LYS A 45 -8.66 -22.07 -21.24
CA LYS A 45 -8.38 -21.86 -19.82
C LYS A 45 -7.98 -20.40 -19.60
N VAL A 46 -8.68 -19.70 -18.72
CA VAL A 46 -8.31 -18.36 -18.27
C VAL A 46 -7.01 -18.48 -17.47
N TYR A 47 -5.94 -17.87 -17.96
CA TYR A 47 -4.72 -17.68 -17.18
C TYR A 47 -4.69 -16.24 -16.67
N GLY A 48 -5.03 -16.04 -15.40
CA GLY A 48 -5.01 -14.75 -14.74
C GLY A 48 -4.26 -14.84 -13.42
N ILE A 49 -3.76 -13.71 -12.94
CA ILE A 49 -3.09 -13.61 -11.64
C ILE A 49 -4.02 -12.84 -10.74
N LEU A 50 -4.44 -13.49 -9.66
CA LEU A 50 -5.18 -12.87 -8.58
C LEU A 50 -4.19 -12.54 -7.47
N PHE A 51 -4.04 -11.27 -7.15
CA PHE A 51 -3.24 -10.82 -6.01
C PHE A 51 -3.96 -9.72 -5.26
N ASP A 52 -3.59 -9.59 -3.98
CA ASP A 52 -4.12 -8.59 -3.08
C ASP A 52 -3.45 -7.24 -3.38
N VAL A 53 -4.16 -6.38 -4.13
CA VAL A 53 -3.62 -5.08 -4.54
C VAL A 53 -3.50 -4.13 -3.35
N ALA A 54 -4.35 -4.27 -2.33
CA ALA A 54 -4.25 -3.45 -1.12
C ALA A 54 -2.97 -3.78 -0.36
N TRP A 55 -2.64 -5.06 -0.23
CA TRP A 55 -1.35 -5.48 0.34
C TRP A 55 -0.16 -5.04 -0.50
N LEU A 56 -0.23 -5.15 -1.84
CA LEU A 56 0.86 -4.66 -2.69
C LEU A 56 1.11 -3.15 -2.53
N TRP A 57 0.02 -2.38 -2.38
CA TRP A 57 0.10 -0.95 -2.12
C TRP A 57 0.80 -0.63 -0.80
N GLU A 58 0.43 -1.35 0.26
CA GLU A 58 1.06 -1.27 1.58
C GLU A 58 2.57 -1.57 1.51
N GLU A 59 2.96 -2.70 0.91
CA GLU A 59 4.39 -3.07 0.77
C GLU A 59 5.18 -2.07 -0.08
N TYR A 60 4.57 -1.54 -1.14
CA TYR A 60 5.20 -0.49 -1.94
C TYR A 60 5.46 0.78 -1.13
N LEU A 61 4.48 1.21 -0.31
CA LEU A 61 4.65 2.34 0.58
C LEU A 61 5.72 2.08 1.64
N TYR A 62 5.83 0.86 2.16
CA TYR A 62 6.86 0.51 3.13
C TYR A 62 8.27 0.78 2.61
N LEU A 63 8.56 0.50 1.33
CA LEU A 63 9.85 0.81 0.70
C LEU A 63 10.21 2.30 0.75
N ILE A 64 9.21 3.17 0.81
CA ILE A 64 9.36 4.63 0.82
C ILE A 64 9.42 5.13 2.26
N LEU A 65 8.56 4.60 3.13
CA LEU A 65 8.37 5.07 4.51
C LEU A 65 9.43 4.52 5.48
N ALA A 66 10.04 3.37 5.17
CA ALA A 66 11.12 2.80 5.99
C ALA A 66 12.33 3.76 6.10
N ASP A 67 12.62 4.53 5.06
CA ASP A 67 13.68 5.56 5.08
C ASP A 67 13.37 6.75 6.01
N LEU A 68 12.12 6.84 6.48
CA LEU A 68 11.63 7.87 7.40
C LEU A 68 11.30 7.27 8.78
N ASP A 69 11.90 6.13 9.14
CA ASP A 69 11.77 5.46 10.44
C ASP A 69 10.33 5.06 10.84
N PHE A 70 9.41 4.99 9.88
CA PHE A 70 8.07 4.44 10.12
C PHE A 70 8.14 2.96 10.47
N GLN A 71 7.38 2.59 11.50
CA GLN A 71 7.15 1.22 11.92
C GLN A 71 5.99 0.63 11.12
N HIS A 72 6.12 -0.64 10.74
CA HIS A 72 5.17 -1.37 9.91
C HIS A 72 4.78 -2.73 10.53
N PRO A 73 3.83 -2.76 11.48
CA PRO A 73 3.31 -3.99 12.07
C PRO A 73 2.70 -4.97 11.05
N GLN A 74 3.20 -6.20 11.02
CA GLN A 74 2.80 -7.19 10.02
C GLN A 74 1.70 -8.12 10.53
N ASN A 75 0.44 -7.82 10.22
CA ASN A 75 -0.71 -8.63 10.65
C ASN A 75 -0.62 -10.09 10.14
N LYS A 76 -0.23 -10.28 8.87
CA LYS A 76 -0.13 -11.62 8.26
C LYS A 76 0.92 -12.49 8.96
N GLN A 77 2.01 -11.87 9.44
CA GLN A 77 3.09 -12.55 10.17
C GLN A 77 2.89 -12.52 11.69
N ARG A 78 1.90 -11.74 12.18
CA ARG A 78 1.62 -11.47 13.59
C ARG A 78 2.83 -10.93 14.35
N SER A 79 3.62 -10.05 13.71
CA SER A 79 4.76 -9.38 14.34
C SER A 79 4.45 -7.92 14.61
N ASP A 80 5.08 -7.38 15.65
CA ASP A 80 5.12 -5.94 15.98
C ASP A 80 3.75 -5.28 16.20
N GLY A 81 2.72 -6.09 16.42
CA GLY A 81 1.37 -5.63 16.68
C GLY A 81 1.26 -4.92 18.04
N VAL A 82 0.37 -3.95 18.10
CA VAL A 82 0.15 -3.09 19.25
C VAL A 82 -0.97 -3.66 20.11
N LEU A 83 -0.77 -3.79 21.42
CA LEU A 83 -1.82 -4.21 22.33
C LEU A 83 -2.85 -3.09 22.50
N LEU A 84 -4.13 -3.43 22.30
CA LEU A 84 -5.24 -2.50 22.44
C LEU A 84 -5.41 -2.00 23.88
N TYR A 85 -5.17 -2.88 24.85
CA TYR A 85 -5.30 -2.56 26.27
C TYR A 85 -3.94 -2.63 26.96
N GLN A 86 -3.59 -1.59 27.71
CA GLN A 86 -2.40 -1.63 28.59
C GLN A 86 -2.58 -2.66 29.71
N LYS A 87 -3.80 -2.82 30.21
CA LYS A 87 -4.16 -3.76 31.27
C LYS A 87 -5.50 -4.41 30.97
N MET A 88 -5.54 -5.73 31.06
CA MET A 88 -6.77 -6.52 30.97
C MET A 88 -7.37 -6.74 32.36
N TYR A 89 -8.69 -6.67 32.45
CA TYR A 89 -9.45 -7.07 33.64
C TYR A 89 -10.21 -8.36 33.35
N GLY A 90 -10.32 -9.24 34.35
CA GLY A 90 -11.02 -10.52 34.21
C GLY A 90 -10.29 -11.53 33.34
N LYS A 91 -11.04 -12.48 32.75
CA LYS A 91 -10.49 -13.61 31.95
C LYS A 91 -10.44 -13.34 30.44
N HIS A 92 -10.55 -12.08 30.01
CA HIS A 92 -10.56 -11.73 28.60
C HIS A 92 -9.14 -11.74 28.00
N ARG A 93 -9.05 -12.02 26.69
CA ARG A 93 -7.78 -11.91 25.95
C ARG A 93 -7.60 -10.48 25.47
N ASN A 94 -6.38 -9.97 25.59
CA ASN A 94 -6.02 -8.70 24.98
C ASN A 94 -6.10 -8.81 23.45
N ARG A 95 -6.53 -7.73 22.79
CA ARG A 95 -6.56 -7.68 21.33
C ARG A 95 -5.29 -7.01 20.84
N THR A 96 -4.65 -7.61 19.86
CA THR A 96 -3.55 -6.98 19.13
C THR A 96 -4.12 -6.34 17.87
N VAL A 97 -3.75 -5.08 17.64
CA VAL A 97 -4.06 -4.35 16.41
C VAL A 97 -2.79 -4.12 15.62
N TYR A 98 -2.94 -3.95 14.32
CA TYR A 98 -1.83 -3.77 13.39
C TYR A 98 -2.16 -2.55 12.52
N PRO A 99 -1.76 -1.35 12.97
CA PRO A 99 -1.73 -0.18 12.09
C PRO A 99 -0.81 -0.45 10.91
N ASP A 100 -1.16 0.03 9.72
CA ASP A 100 -0.30 -0.15 8.56
C ASP A 100 1.03 0.57 8.78
N PHE A 101 1.02 1.85 9.19
CA PHE A 101 2.24 2.60 9.49
C PHE A 101 2.06 3.53 10.68
N TYR A 102 3.12 3.65 11.50
CA TYR A 102 3.20 4.72 12.49
C TYR A 102 4.65 5.16 12.74
N HIS A 103 4.82 6.44 13.06
CA HIS A 103 6.09 7.02 13.45
C HIS A 103 6.12 7.27 14.97
N PRO A 104 7.26 7.01 15.66
CA PRO A 104 7.40 7.27 17.10
C PRO A 104 7.09 8.73 17.52
N ASP A 105 7.30 9.70 16.62
CA ASP A 105 7.00 11.13 16.87
C ASP A 105 5.51 11.48 16.81
N GLY A 106 4.63 10.47 16.75
CA GLY A 106 3.20 10.65 16.90
C GLY A 106 2.48 10.92 15.57
N LEU A 107 2.84 10.17 14.53
CA LEU A 107 2.14 10.17 13.25
C LEU A 107 1.65 8.76 12.92
N VAL A 108 0.37 8.63 12.55
CA VAL A 108 -0.21 7.37 12.05
C VAL A 108 -0.63 7.51 10.61
N LEU A 109 -0.29 6.52 9.79
CA LEU A 109 -0.68 6.45 8.39
C LEU A 109 -1.33 5.10 8.10
N ASP A 110 -2.46 5.15 7.41
CA ASP A 110 -3.21 3.96 7.00
C ASP A 110 -3.30 3.93 5.47
N ALA A 111 -2.90 2.81 4.87
CA ALA A 111 -2.78 2.65 3.44
C ALA A 111 -4.11 2.18 2.86
N LYS A 112 -4.67 2.96 1.94
CA LYS A 112 -5.95 2.65 1.30
C LYS A 112 -5.81 2.61 -0.20
N TYR A 113 -5.88 1.41 -0.79
CA TYR A 113 -5.94 1.24 -2.24
C TYR A 113 -7.35 1.51 -2.79
N LYS A 114 -7.79 2.78 -2.65
CA LYS A 114 -9.05 3.30 -3.19
C LYS A 114 -8.97 4.81 -3.28
N ARG A 115 -9.73 5.42 -4.18
CA ARG A 115 -9.80 6.89 -4.30
C ARG A 115 -10.46 7.48 -3.04
N ALA A 116 -9.91 8.58 -2.54
CA ALA A 116 -10.43 9.35 -1.41
C ALA A 116 -10.59 10.84 -1.74
N ASP A 117 -10.84 11.16 -3.01
CA ASP A 117 -10.95 12.53 -3.51
C ASP A 117 -12.02 13.34 -2.75
N HIS A 118 -13.14 12.69 -2.39
CA HIS A 118 -14.28 13.31 -1.72
C HIS A 118 -14.27 13.14 -0.19
N GLY A 119 -13.17 12.67 0.39
CA GLY A 119 -13.03 12.45 1.83
C GLY A 119 -12.78 10.99 2.21
N ILE A 120 -12.65 10.75 3.51
CA ILE A 120 -12.33 9.43 4.09
C ILE A 120 -13.62 8.70 4.44
N GLN A 121 -13.70 7.40 4.15
CA GLN A 121 -14.88 6.62 4.53
C GLN A 121 -14.95 6.47 6.05
N ARG A 122 -16.18 6.42 6.59
CA ARG A 122 -16.43 6.35 8.04
C ARG A 122 -15.64 5.24 8.76
N ASN A 123 -15.55 4.06 8.18
CA ASN A 123 -14.83 2.95 8.81
C ASN A 123 -13.31 3.18 8.83
N ASP A 124 -12.75 3.79 7.78
CA ASP A 124 -11.33 4.15 7.76
C ASP A 124 -11.05 5.26 8.79
N LEU A 125 -11.95 6.24 8.94
CA LEU A 125 -11.87 7.25 10.01
C LEU A 125 -11.83 6.60 11.38
N TYR A 126 -12.71 5.64 11.67
CA TYR A 126 -12.72 4.95 12.95
C TYR A 126 -11.43 4.16 13.18
N GLN A 127 -10.86 3.57 12.13
CA GLN A 127 -9.60 2.86 12.20
C GLN A 127 -8.44 3.81 12.56
N ILE A 128 -8.25 4.90 11.81
CA ILE A 128 -7.15 5.84 12.09
C ILE A 128 -7.32 6.56 13.42
N ILE A 129 -8.55 6.89 13.84
CA ILE A 129 -8.81 7.48 15.17
C ILE A 129 -8.43 6.48 16.27
N THR A 130 -8.80 5.21 16.11
CA THR A 130 -8.45 4.16 17.08
C THR A 130 -6.93 4.03 17.22
N TYR A 131 -6.21 3.96 16.10
CA TYR A 131 -4.75 3.85 16.11
C TYR A 131 -4.09 5.11 16.67
N SER A 132 -4.54 6.29 16.27
CA SER A 132 -4.06 7.56 16.79
C SER A 132 -4.19 7.62 18.31
N HIS A 133 -5.30 7.16 18.85
CA HIS A 133 -5.51 7.14 20.29
C HIS A 133 -4.56 6.19 21.02
N ILE A 134 -4.47 4.93 20.57
CA ILE A 134 -3.66 3.89 21.24
C ILE A 134 -2.18 4.23 21.16
N LEU A 135 -1.73 4.84 20.06
CA LEU A 135 -0.34 5.23 19.83
C LEU A 135 -0.02 6.66 20.30
N ASN A 136 -0.99 7.37 20.89
CA ASN A 136 -0.85 8.76 21.32
C ASN A 136 -0.30 9.68 20.20
N ALA A 137 -0.78 9.47 18.98
CA ALA A 137 -0.37 10.24 17.81
C ALA A 137 -1.05 11.61 17.78
N LYS A 138 -0.29 12.65 17.41
CA LYS A 138 -0.76 14.02 17.22
C LYS A 138 -1.44 14.22 15.87
N THR A 139 -1.02 13.43 14.88
CA THR A 139 -1.52 13.53 13.52
C THR A 139 -1.79 12.13 13.00
N ALA A 140 -2.90 11.94 12.30
CA ALA A 140 -3.22 10.68 11.65
C ALA A 140 -3.85 10.91 10.28
N GLY A 141 -3.60 10.03 9.34
CA GLY A 141 -4.18 10.18 8.01
C GLY A 141 -4.21 8.91 7.20
N ILE A 142 -4.84 9.00 6.04
CA ILE A 142 -4.76 7.95 5.03
C ILE A 142 -3.82 8.35 3.90
N ILE A 143 -3.13 7.37 3.33
CA ILE A 143 -2.37 7.50 2.11
C ILE A 143 -2.95 6.59 1.02
N PHE A 144 -3.22 7.18 -0.14
CA PHE A 144 -4.01 6.51 -1.18
C PHE A 144 -3.53 6.89 -2.58
N PRO A 145 -3.67 6.02 -3.59
CA PRO A 145 -3.30 6.34 -4.95
C PRO A 145 -4.20 7.45 -5.53
N SER A 146 -3.58 8.43 -6.18
CA SER A 146 -4.25 9.57 -6.78
C SER A 146 -3.86 9.74 -8.25
N LEU A 147 -4.83 10.26 -9.02
CA LEU A 147 -4.60 10.69 -10.40
C LEU A 147 -4.05 12.12 -10.48
N SER A 148 -4.20 12.88 -9.39
CA SER A 148 -3.83 14.29 -9.32
C SER A 148 -2.56 14.47 -8.49
N GLN A 149 -1.74 15.44 -8.87
CA GLN A 149 -0.46 15.73 -8.20
C GLN A 149 -0.63 16.34 -6.79
N HIS A 150 -1.78 16.92 -6.48
CA HIS A 150 -2.01 17.62 -5.22
C HIS A 150 -3.31 17.16 -4.57
N GLN A 151 -3.19 16.22 -3.64
CA GLN A 151 -4.30 15.77 -2.78
C GLN A 151 -3.83 15.59 -1.34
N TYR A 152 -3.14 16.61 -0.83
CA TYR A 152 -3.00 16.76 0.61
C TYR A 152 -4.09 17.70 1.10
N ASP A 153 -4.93 17.21 2.01
CA ASP A 153 -5.93 18.01 2.69
C ASP A 153 -5.95 17.67 4.17
N ILE A 154 -5.87 18.69 5.03
CA ILE A 154 -6.27 18.58 6.44
C ILE A 154 -7.80 18.60 6.48
N LEU A 155 -8.39 17.55 7.06
CA LEU A 155 -9.84 17.43 7.20
C LEU A 155 -10.37 18.12 8.45
N GLY A 156 -9.55 18.20 9.50
CA GLY A 156 -9.85 18.92 10.72
C GLY A 156 -9.23 18.28 11.95
N ASP A 157 -9.45 18.93 13.09
CA ASP A 157 -8.99 18.47 14.39
C ASP A 157 -10.11 17.70 15.11
N LEU A 158 -9.75 16.60 15.76
CA LEU A 158 -10.68 15.80 16.54
C LEU A 158 -11.10 16.53 17.81
N ALA A 159 -12.41 16.64 18.04
CA ALA A 159 -12.97 17.37 19.18
C ALA A 159 -12.70 16.73 20.56
N GLY A 160 -12.27 15.46 20.59
CA GLY A 160 -12.04 14.70 21.83
C GLY A 160 -10.65 14.92 22.40
N LEU A 161 -9.81 13.88 22.35
CA LEU A 161 -8.43 13.91 22.84
C LEU A 161 -7.47 14.74 21.96
N GLY A 162 -8.01 15.53 21.03
CA GLY A 162 -7.25 16.19 19.98
C GLY A 162 -6.76 15.21 18.91
N GLY A 163 -5.88 15.71 18.06
CA GLY A 163 -5.33 15.00 16.92
C GLY A 163 -5.85 15.54 15.60
N GLN A 164 -4.95 15.81 14.66
CA GLN A 164 -5.29 16.31 13.33
C GLN A 164 -5.47 15.16 12.35
N ILE A 165 -6.58 15.17 11.61
CA ILE A 165 -6.85 14.19 10.55
C ILE A 165 -6.55 14.79 9.18
N PHE A 166 -5.77 14.08 8.37
CA PHE A 166 -5.50 14.46 6.99
C PHE A 166 -5.68 13.29 6.02
N LYS A 167 -5.67 13.61 4.72
CA LYS A 167 -5.52 12.63 3.65
C LYS A 167 -4.36 13.06 2.74
N LEU A 168 -3.61 12.09 2.23
CA LEU A 168 -2.46 12.31 1.36
C LEU A 168 -2.57 11.43 0.11
N GLY A 169 -2.80 12.06 -1.03
CA GLY A 169 -2.79 11.40 -2.32
C GLY A 169 -1.35 11.16 -2.81
N PHE A 170 -1.07 9.93 -3.22
CA PHE A 170 0.16 9.54 -3.89
C PHE A 170 -0.09 9.51 -5.40
N GLN A 171 0.55 10.40 -6.17
CA GLN A 171 0.31 10.47 -7.60
C GLN A 171 0.89 9.25 -8.34
N ILE A 172 0.03 8.51 -9.05
CA ILE A 172 0.43 7.41 -9.94
C ILE A 172 0.08 7.81 -11.38
N PRO A 173 1.08 8.07 -12.25
CA PRO A 173 0.85 8.50 -13.62
C PRO A 173 0.14 7.41 -14.43
N GLN A 174 -0.96 7.79 -15.09
CA GLN A 174 -1.70 6.89 -15.98
C GLN A 174 -1.20 6.95 -17.42
N GLU A 175 -0.65 8.10 -17.80
CA GLU A 175 -0.12 8.34 -19.14
C GLU A 175 1.34 8.72 -19.01
N ALA A 176 2.20 7.92 -19.65
CA ALA A 176 3.62 8.20 -19.77
C ALA A 176 4.07 7.77 -21.18
N PRO A 177 4.92 8.55 -21.86
CA PRO A 177 5.33 8.23 -23.23
C PRO A 177 6.17 6.95 -23.32
N ASN A 178 6.82 6.55 -22.23
CA ASN A 178 7.59 5.33 -22.10
C ASN A 178 7.84 4.99 -20.63
N TYR A 179 8.40 3.81 -20.38
CA TYR A 179 8.70 3.32 -19.03
C TYR A 179 9.66 4.24 -18.26
N ALA A 180 10.67 4.80 -18.92
CA ALA A 180 11.62 5.71 -18.24
C ALA A 180 10.92 6.98 -17.73
N ALA A 181 10.02 7.56 -18.52
CA ALA A 181 9.23 8.72 -18.12
C ALA A 181 8.24 8.38 -16.98
N PHE A 182 7.65 7.19 -17.01
CA PHE A 182 6.82 6.68 -15.92
C PHE A 182 7.61 6.60 -14.61
N VAL A 183 8.80 5.97 -14.64
CA VAL A 183 9.69 5.83 -13.49
C VAL A 183 10.11 7.20 -12.95
N GLN A 184 10.49 8.13 -13.82
CA GLN A 184 10.85 9.49 -13.39
C GLN A 184 9.71 10.21 -12.67
N THR A 185 8.48 10.04 -13.15
CA THR A 185 7.30 10.64 -12.51
C THR A 185 7.01 9.97 -11.17
N MET A 186 7.12 8.64 -11.08
CA MET A 186 6.98 7.91 -9.82
C MET A 186 8.00 8.36 -8.77
N VAL A 187 9.28 8.49 -9.15
CA VAL A 187 10.34 9.01 -8.25
C VAL A 187 10.02 10.42 -7.75
N ALA A 188 9.45 11.27 -8.61
CA ALA A 188 9.00 12.59 -8.20
C ALA A 188 7.84 12.52 -7.19
N SER A 189 6.86 11.64 -7.41
CA SER A 189 5.76 11.39 -6.46
C SER A 189 6.25 10.88 -5.10
N GLU A 190 7.17 9.91 -5.11
CA GLU A 190 7.80 9.37 -3.89
C GLU A 190 8.49 10.48 -3.09
N LYS A 191 9.27 11.33 -3.77
CA LYS A 191 9.95 12.47 -3.13
C LYS A 191 8.96 13.48 -2.56
N GLN A 192 7.86 13.77 -3.27
CA GLN A 192 6.83 14.68 -2.78
C GLN A 192 6.18 14.15 -1.50
N VAL A 193 5.83 12.86 -1.46
CA VAL A 193 5.28 12.21 -0.26
C VAL A 193 6.29 12.24 0.88
N LYS A 194 7.55 11.87 0.64
CA LYS A 194 8.60 11.92 1.67
C LYS A 194 8.75 13.31 2.28
N ASN A 195 8.88 14.34 1.44
CA ASN A 195 8.99 15.73 1.89
C ASN A 195 7.77 16.17 2.71
N HIS A 196 6.57 15.78 2.27
CA HIS A 196 5.34 16.13 2.95
C HIS A 196 5.28 15.52 4.36
N LEU A 197 5.68 14.26 4.50
CA LEU A 197 5.72 13.57 5.79
C LEU A 197 6.84 14.09 6.69
N GLN A 198 8.02 14.41 6.15
CA GLN A 198 9.11 15.03 6.91
C GLN A 198 8.69 16.35 7.54
N ASN A 199 7.93 17.20 6.83
CA ASN A 199 7.42 18.45 7.38
C ASN A 199 6.53 18.26 8.62
N PHE A 200 5.90 17.09 8.82
CA PHE A 200 5.17 16.79 10.05
C PHE A 200 6.08 16.36 11.19
N LEU A 201 7.19 15.68 10.88
CA LEU A 201 8.13 15.17 11.87
C LEU A 201 9.02 16.29 12.45
N GLU A 202 9.20 17.39 11.72
CA GLU A 202 9.98 18.55 12.14
C GLU A 202 9.20 19.57 13.01
N GLN A 203 7.91 19.32 13.30
CA GLN A 203 7.02 20.21 14.08
C GLN A 203 6.84 19.77 15.55
#